data_AF-A0A371HHV5-F1
#
_entry.id   AF-A0A371HHV5-F1
#
_cell.length_a   1.000
_cell.length_b   1.000
_cell.length_c   1.000
_cell.angle_alpha   90.00
_cell.angle_beta   90.00
_cell.angle_gamma   90.00
#
_symmetry.space_group_name_H-M   'P 1'
#
loop_
_entity.id
_entity.type
_entity.pdbx_description
1 polymer ?
#
loop_
_entity_poly.entity_id
_entity_poly.type
_entity_poly.pdbx_seq_one_letter_code
_entity_poly.pdbx_strand_id
1 'polypeptide(L)'
;MKIRSVEEDVEYWKDRYGKIVWVANQALKKLPQSLHAAEAMIKPFKTPPEISKFVKECRIVYDDMTKSSSRIRMGLAPKLDEWKTPWKPSSREMRGEITQMNEQMAKILELLTRGPPNGQNTA
;
A
#
# COMPACT_ATOMS: atom_id res chain seq x y z
N MET A 1 -2.56 25.51 12.05
CA MET A 1 -3.12 24.24 11.53
C MET A 1 -2.35 23.93 10.24
N LYS A 2 -1.50 22.91 10.23
CA LYS A 2 -0.66 22.60 9.06
C LYS A 2 -1.53 21.83 8.06
N ILE A 3 -1.95 22.50 6.99
CA ILE A 3 -2.68 21.87 5.88
C ILE A 3 -1.64 20.99 5.18
N ARG A 4 -1.81 19.67 5.24
CA ARG A 4 -0.98 18.75 4.46
C ARG A 4 -1.32 18.93 3.00
N SER A 5 -0.32 18.88 2.13
CA SER A 5 -0.61 18.90 0.71
C SER A 5 -1.39 17.64 0.32
N VAL A 6 -2.16 17.72 -0.76
CA VAL A 6 -2.87 16.55 -1.30
C VAL A 6 -1.90 15.40 -1.59
N GLU A 7 -0.65 15.71 -1.95
CA GLU A 7 0.42 14.74 -2.20
C GLU A 7 0.86 14.02 -0.91
N GLU A 8 1.08 14.78 0.16
CA GLU A 8 1.47 14.22 1.47
C GLU A 8 0.38 13.28 2.01
N ASP A 9 -0.90 13.62 1.82
CA ASP A 9 -2.01 12.76 2.25
C ASP A 9 -2.16 11.51 1.38
N VAL A 10 -1.97 11.61 0.06
CA VAL A 10 -1.97 10.44 -0.84
C VAL A 10 -0.84 9.47 -0.48
N GLU A 11 0.36 9.99 -0.23
CA GLU A 11 1.51 9.16 0.11
C GLU A 11 1.35 8.52 1.50
N TYR A 12 0.82 9.26 2.47
CA TYR A 12 0.46 8.75 3.80
C TYR A 12 -0.55 7.59 3.73
N TRP A 13 -1.64 7.75 2.97
CA TRP A 13 -2.63 6.69 2.83
C TRP A 13 -2.10 5.48 2.07
N LYS A 14 -1.30 5.71 1.02
CA LYS A 14 -0.68 4.63 0.23
C LYS A 14 0.22 3.73 1.08
N ASP A 15 1.06 4.32 1.93
CA ASP A 15 1.90 3.57 2.88
C ASP A 15 1.05 2.76 3.89
N ARG A 16 0.03 3.39 4.49
CA ARG A 16 -0.92 2.73 5.41
C ARG A 16 -1.62 1.55 4.76
N TYR A 17 -2.16 1.72 3.55
CA TYR A 17 -2.81 0.64 2.82
C TYR A 17 -1.83 -0.49 2.50
N GLY A 18 -0.61 -0.16 2.06
CA GLY A 18 0.44 -1.14 1.82
C GLY A 18 0.76 -1.98 3.05
N LYS A 19 0.89 -1.35 4.22
CA LYS A 19 1.13 -2.03 5.50
C LYS A 19 -0.02 -2.95 5.91
N ILE A 20 -1.27 -2.49 5.79
CA ILE A 20 -2.45 -3.31 6.11
C ILE A 20 -2.52 -4.54 5.20
N VAL A 21 -2.35 -4.33 3.89
CA VAL A 21 -2.34 -5.43 2.91
C VAL A 21 -1.21 -6.41 3.22
N TRP A 22 -0.02 -5.93 3.57
CA TRP A 22 1.10 -6.78 3.95
C TRP A 22 0.77 -7.64 5.20
N VAL A 23 0.27 -7.03 6.28
CA VAL A 23 -0.12 -7.77 7.49
C VAL A 23 -1.21 -8.79 7.19
N ALA A 24 -2.25 -8.40 6.44
CA ALA A 24 -3.33 -9.29 6.05
C ALA A 24 -2.81 -10.49 5.26
N ASN A 25 -1.91 -10.27 4.30
CA ASN A 25 -1.30 -11.34 3.51
C ASN A 25 -0.43 -12.27 4.37
N GLN A 26 0.29 -11.73 5.36
CA GLN A 26 1.06 -12.56 6.30
C GLN A 26 0.13 -13.41 7.18
N ALA A 27 -0.96 -12.81 7.69
CA ALA A 27 -1.95 -13.53 8.48
C ALA A 27 -2.59 -14.66 7.66
N LEU A 28 -3.01 -14.37 6.42
CA LEU A 28 -3.58 -15.36 5.50
C LEU A 28 -2.61 -16.50 5.18
N LYS A 29 -1.30 -16.23 5.10
CA LYS A 29 -0.29 -17.26 4.88
C LYS A 29 -0.09 -18.18 6.10
N LYS A 30 -0.15 -17.62 7.31
CA LYS A 30 0.06 -18.36 8.57
C LYS A 30 -1.18 -19.15 9.01
N LEU A 31 -2.37 -18.65 8.70
CA LEU A 31 -3.65 -19.23 9.10
C LEU A 31 -3.79 -20.73 8.75
N PRO A 32 -3.51 -21.21 7.52
CA PRO A 32 -3.60 -22.64 7.22
C PRO A 32 -2.63 -23.49 8.04
N GLN A 33 -1.43 -22.98 8.37
CA GLN A 33 -0.47 -23.72 9.19
C GLN A 33 -0.97 -23.86 10.64
N SER A 34 -1.47 -22.77 11.22
CA SER A 34 -2.04 -22.77 12.57
C SER A 34 -3.28 -23.65 12.66
N LEU A 35 -4.15 -23.64 11.64
CA LEU A 35 -5.33 -24.50 11.58
C LEU A 35 -4.93 -25.96 11.50
N HIS A 36 -3.96 -26.32 10.66
CA HIS A 36 -3.48 -27.68 10.56
C HIS A 36 -2.84 -28.17 11.87
N ALA A 37 -2.09 -27.32 12.57
CA ALA A 37 -1.56 -27.64 13.89
C ALA A 37 -2.67 -27.94 14.91
N ALA A 38 -3.73 -27.12 14.91
CA ALA A 38 -4.90 -27.34 15.77
C ALA A 38 -5.62 -28.66 15.43
N GLU A 39 -5.81 -28.98 14.14
CA GLU A 39 -6.37 -30.26 13.68
C GLU A 39 -5.52 -31.45 14.16
N ALA A 40 -4.19 -31.36 14.08
CA ALA A 40 -3.27 -32.43 14.52
C ALA A 40 -3.27 -32.65 16.04
N MET A 41 -3.68 -31.66 16.83
CA MET A 41 -3.80 -31.76 18.29
C MET A 41 -5.11 -32.41 18.74
N ILE A 42 -6.09 -32.58 17.85
CA ILE A 42 -7.36 -33.23 18.18
C ILE A 42 -7.13 -34.71 18.45
N LYS A 43 -7.49 -35.14 19.66
CA LYS A 43 -7.49 -36.54 20.08
C LYS A 43 -8.94 -37.00 20.21
N PRO A 44 -9.45 -37.92 19.36
CA PRO A 44 -10.87 -38.23 19.24
C PRO A 44 -11.60 -38.56 20.55
N PHE A 45 -10.91 -39.20 21.49
CA PHE A 45 -11.47 -39.63 22.78
C PHE A 45 -11.02 -38.78 23.98
N LYS A 46 -10.18 -37.75 23.77
CA LYS A 46 -9.66 -36.88 24.84
C LYS A 46 -10.02 -35.41 24.66
N THR A 47 -10.20 -34.97 23.42
CA THR A 47 -10.58 -33.61 23.09
C THR A 47 -12.10 -33.47 23.22
N PRO A 48 -12.60 -32.48 23.99
CA PRO A 48 -14.02 -32.15 24.03
C PRO A 48 -14.63 -32.02 22.63
N PRO A 49 -15.84 -32.58 22.39
CA PRO A 49 -16.50 -32.54 21.08
C PRO A 49 -16.67 -31.12 20.52
N GLU A 50 -16.89 -30.14 21.39
CA GLU A 50 -17.09 -28.73 21.04
C GLU A 50 -15.83 -28.14 20.39
N ILE A 51 -14.64 -28.50 20.88
CA ILE A 51 -13.37 -28.05 20.32
C ILE A 51 -13.15 -28.68 18.95
N SER A 52 -13.44 -29.97 18.81
CA SER A 52 -13.34 -30.66 17.51
C SER A 52 -14.31 -30.07 16.48
N LYS A 53 -15.54 -29.75 16.90
CA LYS A 53 -16.54 -29.09 16.07
C LYS A 53 -16.08 -27.70 15.64
N PHE A 54 -15.58 -26.90 16.58
CA PHE A 54 -15.06 -25.56 16.30
C PHE A 54 -13.93 -25.57 15.26
N VAL A 55 -12.94 -26.45 15.42
CA VAL A 55 -11.82 -26.55 14.46
C VAL A 55 -12.33 -26.95 13.06
N LYS A 56 -13.31 -27.86 12.97
CA LYS A 56 -13.95 -28.21 11.70
C LYS A 56 -14.70 -27.02 11.07
N GLU A 57 -15.42 -26.23 11.87
CA GLU A 57 -16.08 -25.02 11.40
C GLU A 57 -15.07 -24.00 10.86
N CYS A 58 -13.95 -23.79 11.56
CA CYS A 58 -12.85 -22.95 11.06
C CYS A 58 -12.32 -23.44 9.71
N ARG A 59 -12.22 -24.76 9.51
CA ARG A 59 -11.78 -25.34 8.23
C ARG A 59 -12.75 -25.07 7.11
N ILE A 60 -14.05 -25.23 7.34
CA ILE A 60 -15.09 -24.94 6.36
C ILE A 60 -15.02 -23.46 5.93
N VAL A 61 -14.93 -22.55 6.89
CA VAL A 61 -14.84 -21.10 6.61
C VAL A 61 -13.58 -20.77 5.80
N TYR A 62 -12.43 -21.36 6.15
CA TYR A 62 -11.19 -21.15 5.41
C TYR A 62 -11.26 -21.70 3.98
N ASP A 63 -11.78 -22.90 3.81
CA ASP A 63 -11.92 -23.53 2.50
C ASP A 63 -12.89 -22.73 1.60
N ASP A 64 -13.97 -22.19 2.16
CA ASP A 64 -14.90 -21.34 1.41
C ASP A 64 -14.31 -19.96 1.07
N MET A 65 -13.56 -19.36 1.99
CA MET A 65 -12.80 -18.14 1.74
C MET A 65 -11.79 -18.35 0.61
N THR A 66 -11.06 -19.47 0.61
CA THR A 66 -10.05 -19.75 -0.42
C THR A 66 -10.67 -20.06 -1.78
N LYS A 67 -11.79 -20.80 -1.83
CA LYS A 67 -12.60 -21.01 -3.05
C LYS A 67 -13.17 -19.71 -3.62
N SER A 68 -13.63 -18.81 -2.75
CA SER A 68 -14.15 -17.50 -3.16
C SER A 68 -13.01 -16.61 -3.64
N SER A 69 -11.87 -16.63 -2.95
CA SER A 69 -10.67 -15.89 -3.31
C SER A 69 -10.10 -16.33 -4.65
N SER A 70 -10.12 -17.62 -5.00
CA SER A 70 -9.64 -18.09 -6.31
C SER A 70 -10.54 -17.62 -7.46
N ARG A 71 -11.87 -17.57 -7.27
CA ARG A 71 -12.81 -16.96 -8.24
C ARG A 71 -12.56 -15.47 -8.39
N ILE A 72 -12.36 -14.76 -7.28
CA ILE A 72 -12.06 -13.32 -7.27
C ILE A 72 -10.69 -13.05 -7.91
N ARG A 73 -9.67 -13.85 -7.64
CA ARG A 73 -8.30 -13.70 -8.17
C ARG A 73 -8.24 -13.86 -9.69
N MET A 74 -9.07 -14.73 -10.27
CA MET A 74 -9.22 -14.83 -11.73
C MET A 74 -9.86 -13.57 -12.34
N GLY A 75 -10.70 -12.84 -11.61
CA GLY A 75 -11.29 -11.57 -12.05
C GLY A 75 -10.48 -10.31 -11.69
N LEU A 76 -9.67 -10.35 -10.62
CA LEU A 76 -8.88 -9.21 -10.14
C LEU A 76 -7.47 -9.14 -10.75
N ALA A 77 -6.89 -10.26 -11.20
CA ALA A 77 -5.56 -10.22 -11.83
C ALA A 77 -5.52 -9.29 -13.07
N PRO A 78 -6.51 -9.34 -14.00
CA PRO A 78 -6.57 -8.38 -15.10
C PRO A 78 -6.77 -6.93 -14.61
N LYS A 79 -7.58 -6.75 -13.56
CA LYS A 79 -7.97 -5.44 -13.03
C LYS A 79 -6.86 -4.76 -12.23
N LEU A 80 -6.01 -5.52 -11.56
CA LEU A 80 -4.84 -5.01 -10.85
C LEU A 80 -3.78 -4.51 -11.83
N ASP A 81 -3.63 -5.17 -12.98
CA ASP A 81 -2.74 -4.69 -14.05
C ASP A 81 -3.34 -3.49 -14.79
N GLU A 82 -4.67 -3.43 -14.93
CA GLU A 82 -5.41 -2.26 -15.40
C GLU A 82 -5.36 -1.08 -14.41
N TRP A 83 -5.21 -1.29 -13.10
CA TRP A 83 -5.06 -0.20 -12.12
C TRP A 83 -3.62 0.29 -12.01
N LYS A 84 -2.64 -0.51 -12.47
CA LYS A 84 -1.24 -0.07 -12.60
C LYS A 84 -1.02 0.82 -13.82
N THR A 85 -1.87 0.77 -14.84
CA THR A 85 -1.67 1.50 -16.11
C THR A 85 -2.02 3.00 -16.03
N PRO A 86 -3.13 3.48 -15.42
CA PRO A 86 -3.46 4.91 -15.33
C PRO A 86 -2.54 5.70 -14.40
N TRP A 87 -1.94 5.06 -13.41
CA TRP A 87 -1.10 5.72 -12.41
C TRP A 87 0.32 6.04 -12.93
N LYS A 88 0.76 5.40 -14.02
CA LYS A 88 2.10 5.64 -14.60
C LYS A 88 2.21 6.94 -15.41
N PRO A 89 1.22 7.34 -16.24
CA PRO A 89 1.22 8.62 -16.95
C PRO A 89 1.12 9.83 -16.02
N SER A 90 0.14 9.85 -15.11
CA SER A 90 -0.09 10.99 -14.20
C SER A 90 1.09 11.24 -13.26
N SER A 91 1.75 10.17 -12.78
CA SER A 91 2.97 10.29 -11.98
C SER A 91 4.17 10.78 -12.81
N ARG A 92 4.19 10.54 -14.13
CA ARG A 92 5.23 11.09 -15.02
C ARG A 92 4.99 12.56 -15.31
N GLU A 93 3.74 12.96 -15.54
CA GLU A 93 3.35 14.36 -15.73
C GLU A 93 3.61 15.21 -14.49
N MET A 94 3.14 14.78 -13.31
CA MET A 94 3.45 15.46 -12.04
C MET A 94 4.97 15.58 -11.80
N ARG A 95 5.76 14.56 -12.13
CA ARG A 95 7.24 14.66 -12.04
C ARG A 95 7.81 15.71 -13.00
N GLY A 96 7.25 15.86 -14.19
CA GLY A 96 7.64 16.90 -15.15
C GLY A 96 7.31 18.30 -14.62
N GLU A 97 6.11 18.48 -14.09
CA GLU A 97 5.65 19.75 -13.51
C GLU A 97 6.49 20.16 -12.29
N ILE A 98 6.80 19.22 -11.40
CA ILE A 98 7.66 19.47 -10.23
C ILE A 98 9.09 19.85 -10.67
N THR A 99 9.62 19.20 -11.72
CA THR A 99 10.94 19.54 -12.26
C THR A 99 10.96 20.97 -12.81
N GLN A 100 9.94 21.34 -13.58
CA GLN A 100 9.79 22.69 -14.12
C GLN A 100 9.65 23.74 -13.01
N MET A 101 8.87 23.46 -11.98
CA MET A 101 8.70 24.35 -10.83
C MET A 101 10.02 24.54 -10.06
N ASN A 102 10.80 23.47 -9.86
CA ASN A 102 12.12 23.54 -9.23
C ASN A 102 13.10 24.40 -10.03
N GLU A 103 13.07 24.34 -11.37
CA GLU A 103 13.88 25.20 -12.23
C GLU A 103 13.47 26.67 -12.13
N GLN A 104 12.17 26.97 -12.03
CA GLN A 104 11.69 28.34 -11.82
C GLN A 104 12.10 28.90 -10.45
N MET A 105 11.98 28.08 -9.40
CA MET A 105 12.43 28.43 -8.04
C MET A 105 13.93 28.72 -8.01
N ALA A 106 14.76 27.91 -8.69
CA ALA A 106 16.20 28.13 -8.77
C ALA A 106 16.55 29.48 -9.42
N LYS A 107 15.86 29.85 -10.52
CA LYS A 107 16.05 31.15 -11.19
C LYS A 107 15.67 32.34 -10.31
N ILE A 108 14.56 32.24 -9.58
CA ILE A 108 14.15 33.29 -8.63
C ILE A 108 15.17 33.41 -7.49
N LEU A 109 15.66 32.28 -6.96
CA LEU A 109 16.68 32.29 -5.92
C LEU A 109 17.98 32.93 -6.41
N GLU A 110 18.39 32.65 -7.64
CA GLU A 110 19.57 33.27 -8.26
C GLU A 110 19.41 34.79 -8.41
N LEU A 111 18.22 35.26 -8.83
CA LEU A 111 17.92 36.69 -8.93
C LEU A 111 17.91 37.41 -7.57
N LEU A 112 17.43 36.74 -6.52
CA LEU A 112 17.39 37.30 -5.16
C LEU A 112 18.75 37.26 -4.45
N THR A 113 19.65 36.36 -4.88
CA THR A 113 21.00 36.22 -4.29
C THR A 113 22.07 37.02 -5.04
N ARG A 114 21.81 37.41 -6.29
CA ARG A 114 22.57 38.45 -6.98
C ARG A 114 22.24 39.80 -6.33
N GLY A 115 23.10 40.24 -5.41
CA GLY A 115 23.05 41.59 -4.85
C GLY A 115 23.04 42.66 -5.95
N PRO A 116 22.62 43.91 -5.65
CA PRO A 116 22.42 44.94 -6.66
C PRO A 116 23.69 45.15 -7.48
N PRO A 117 23.58 45.46 -8.80
CA PRO A 117 24.75 45.73 -9.62
C PRO A 117 25.52 46.87 -8.97
N ASN A 118 26.76 46.56 -8.58
CA ASN A 118 27.68 47.48 -7.94
C ASN A 118 27.87 48.66 -8.90
N GLY A 119 27.17 49.77 -8.64
CA GLY A 119 27.32 51.02 -9.37
C GLY A 119 28.71 51.55 -9.11
N GLN A 120 29.67 51.19 -9.97
CA GLN A 120 30.96 51.85 -10.00
C GLN A 120 30.74 53.29 -10.48
N ASN A 121 30.64 54.19 -9.52
CA ASN A 121 30.84 55.62 -9.71
C ASN A 121 32.25 55.83 -10.28
N THR A 122 32.34 56.31 -11.51
CA THR A 122 33.53 57.03 -11.99
C THR A 122 33.20 58.52 -11.96
N ALA A 123 33.76 59.20 -10.97
CA ALA A 123 34.02 60.63 -11.01
C ALA A 123 35.34 60.89 -11.76
#